data_AF-A0A2D4N554-F1
#
_entry.id   AF-A0A2D4N554-F1
#
_cell.length_a   1.000
_cell.length_b   1.000
_cell.length_c   1.000
_cell.angle_alpha   90.00
_cell.angle_beta   90.00
_cell.angle_gamma   90.00
#
_symmetry.space_group_name_H-M   'P 1'
#
loop_
_entity.id
_entity.type
_entity.pdbx_description
1 polymer ?
#
loop_
_entity_poly.entity_id
_entity_poly.type
_entity_poly.pdbx_seq_one_letter_code
_entity_poly.pdbx_strand_id
1 'polypeptide(L)'
;PKPGFFDFEGKQKWEAWKALGDTSLEQAMQEYIDAVKKLDPTWNPQISEKKGKEGKSVYGGPVVSSLYQEETIREEDKNIFDYCRENNIDHVTKAIRSKKVDVNTKDDKGRALLHWACDRGHKELATVLLQHTADVNSQDDEGQTALHYASTCEFSDIVELLLQSGANPALRDTEGYLPEEV
;
A
#
# COMPACT_ATOMS: atom_id res chain seq x y z
N PRO A 1 6.74 16.18 -32.58
CA PRO A 1 7.77 16.54 -31.57
C PRO A 1 7.10 16.80 -30.21
N LYS A 2 7.22 15.87 -29.27
CA LYS A 2 6.73 16.06 -27.90
C LYS A 2 7.64 17.09 -27.22
N PRO A 3 7.12 18.19 -26.65
CA PRO A 3 7.91 18.99 -25.75
C PRO A 3 8.04 18.20 -24.44
N GLY A 4 9.27 18.10 -23.94
CA GLY A 4 9.59 17.25 -22.79
C GLY A 4 9.49 18.07 -21.52
N PHE A 5 8.63 17.63 -20.58
CA PHE A 5 8.46 17.85 -19.12
C PHE A 5 8.78 19.23 -18.47
N PHE A 6 9.59 20.06 -19.10
CA PHE A 6 9.69 21.51 -18.90
C PHE A 6 9.22 22.21 -20.18
N ASP A 7 7.91 22.19 -20.40
CA ASP A 7 7.32 23.15 -21.33
C ASP A 7 7.60 24.56 -20.78
N PHE A 8 7.74 25.56 -21.67
CA PHE A 8 8.01 26.97 -21.30
C PHE A 8 7.06 27.47 -20.20
N GLU A 9 5.85 26.92 -20.19
CA GLU A 9 4.81 27.13 -19.20
C GLU A 9 5.15 26.57 -17.81
N GLY A 10 5.73 25.36 -17.73
CA GLY A 10 6.18 24.77 -16.46
C GLY A 10 7.34 25.55 -15.86
N LYS A 11 8.24 26.07 -16.70
CA LYS A 11 9.34 26.93 -16.24
C LYS A 11 8.84 28.28 -15.73
N GLN A 12 7.89 28.90 -16.42
CA GLN A 12 7.25 30.13 -15.94
C GLN A 12 6.48 29.90 -14.63
N LYS A 13 5.74 28.80 -14.50
CA LYS A 13 5.01 28.46 -13.27
C LYS A 13 5.95 28.26 -12.08
N TRP A 14 7.08 27.60 -12.30
CA TRP A 14 8.11 27.40 -11.28
C TRP A 14 8.85 28.70 -10.91
N GLU A 15 9.18 29.55 -11.89
CA GLU A 15 9.81 30.85 -11.62
C GLU A 15 8.83 31.83 -10.96
N ALA A 16 7.55 31.83 -11.33
CA ALA A 16 6.50 32.60 -10.65
C ALA A 16 6.31 32.15 -9.20
N TRP A 17 6.33 30.84 -8.95
CA TRP A 17 6.28 30.28 -7.59
C TRP A 17 7.51 30.69 -6.75
N LYS A 18 8.72 30.67 -7.34
CA LYS A 18 9.93 31.18 -6.66
C LYS A 18 9.90 32.69 -6.41
N ALA A 19 9.27 33.45 -7.30
CA ALA A 19 9.17 34.91 -7.18
C ALA A 19 8.14 35.36 -6.12
N LEU A 20 7.21 34.49 -5.72
CA LEU A 20 6.19 34.72 -4.68
C LEU A 20 6.75 34.70 -3.24
N GLY A 21 8.08 34.78 -3.09
CA GLY A 21 8.80 34.78 -1.81
C GLY A 21 8.10 35.59 -0.71
N ASP A 22 7.83 34.91 0.39
CA ASP A 22 7.26 35.42 1.65
C ASP A 22 5.95 36.21 1.55
N THR A 23 5.14 35.98 0.52
CA THR A 23 3.72 36.41 0.56
C THR A 23 2.89 35.34 1.27
N SER A 24 2.09 35.77 2.24
CA SER A 24 1.25 34.90 3.07
C SER A 24 0.52 33.89 2.20
N LEU A 25 0.67 32.60 2.50
CA LEU A 25 0.15 31.44 1.75
C LEU A 25 -1.30 31.64 1.26
N GLU A 26 -2.13 32.30 2.06
CA GLU A 26 -3.52 32.62 1.78
C GLU A 26 -3.69 33.55 0.57
N GLN A 27 -2.79 34.50 0.40
CA GLN A 27 -2.83 35.51 -0.66
C GLN A 27 -2.45 34.88 -2.01
N ALA A 28 -1.42 34.02 -2.02
CA ALA A 28 -1.04 33.24 -3.19
C ALA A 28 -2.14 32.24 -3.60
N MET A 29 -2.80 31.61 -2.61
CA MET A 29 -3.90 30.69 -2.87
C MET A 29 -5.14 31.41 -3.44
N GLN A 30 -5.41 32.63 -2.98
CA GLN A 30 -6.51 33.43 -3.51
C GLN A 30 -6.26 33.88 -4.95
N GLU A 31 -5.04 34.31 -5.27
CA GLU A 31 -4.64 34.68 -6.63
C GLU A 31 -4.71 33.49 -7.60
N TYR A 32 -4.36 32.29 -7.13
CA TYR A 32 -4.52 31.06 -7.90
C TYR A 32 -5.99 30.76 -8.20
N ILE A 33 -6.87 30.85 -7.20
CA ILE A 33 -8.31 30.61 -7.37
C ILE A 33 -8.91 31.59 -8.39
N ASP A 34 -8.55 32.87 -8.34
CA ASP A 34 -9.02 33.87 -9.30
C ASP A 34 -8.47 33.63 -10.72
N ALA A 35 -7.23 33.18 -10.85
CA ALA A 35 -6.65 32.80 -12.15
C ALA A 35 -7.38 31.59 -12.76
N VAL A 36 -7.70 30.56 -11.96
CA VAL A 36 -8.43 29.37 -12.42
C VAL A 36 -9.85 29.74 -12.84
N LYS A 37 -10.56 30.57 -12.06
CA LYS A 37 -11.91 31.04 -12.43
C LYS A 37 -11.95 31.89 -13.71
N LYS A 38 -10.86 32.60 -14.02
CA LYS A 38 -10.74 33.34 -15.27
C LYS A 38 -10.58 32.43 -16.49
N LEU A 39 -9.97 31.26 -16.30
CA LEU A 39 -9.76 30.26 -17.34
C LEU A 39 -10.97 29.33 -17.48
N ASP A 40 -11.64 28.99 -16.37
CA ASP A 40 -12.87 28.21 -16.33
C ASP A 40 -13.87 28.83 -15.33
N PRO A 41 -14.84 29.62 -15.82
CA PRO A 41 -15.83 30.29 -14.97
C PRO A 41 -16.80 29.33 -14.27
N THR A 42 -16.87 28.07 -14.68
CA THR A 42 -17.81 27.08 -14.13
C THR A 42 -17.22 26.31 -12.94
N TRP A 43 -15.91 26.45 -12.71
CA TRP A 43 -15.21 25.73 -11.67
C TRP A 43 -15.49 26.33 -10.27
N ASN A 44 -16.01 25.50 -9.36
CA ASN A 44 -16.29 25.87 -7.97
C ASN A 44 -15.53 24.93 -7.00
N PRO A 45 -14.59 25.44 -6.19
CA PRO A 45 -13.77 24.63 -5.27
C PRO A 45 -14.55 24.00 -4.09
N GLN A 46 -15.87 24.23 -3.98
CA GLN A 46 -16.70 23.74 -2.88
C GLN A 46 -17.71 22.64 -3.28
N ILE A 47 -17.70 22.18 -4.54
CA ILE A 47 -18.54 21.05 -4.96
C ILE A 47 -17.77 19.75 -4.66
N SER A 48 -18.14 19.05 -3.59
CA SER A 48 -17.70 17.69 -3.36
C SER A 48 -18.37 16.76 -4.37
N GLU A 49 -17.56 16.08 -5.19
CA GLU A 49 -18.05 15.10 -6.15
C GLU A 49 -18.80 13.98 -5.41
N LYS A 50 -20.09 13.85 -5.72
CA LYS A 50 -20.91 12.74 -5.24
C LYS A 50 -20.43 11.44 -5.86
N LYS A 51 -20.14 10.44 -5.02
CA LYS A 51 -19.92 9.03 -5.35
C LYS A 51 -20.84 8.54 -6.47
N GLY A 52 -20.26 8.23 -7.63
CA GLY A 52 -20.87 7.39 -8.67
C GLY A 52 -20.37 5.95 -8.53
N LYS A 53 -21.30 4.99 -8.45
CA LYS A 53 -21.05 3.54 -8.48
C LYS A 53 -21.10 3.04 -9.92
N GLU A 54 -20.00 2.68 -10.56
CA GLU A 54 -19.95 1.83 -11.79
C GLU A 54 -18.51 1.27 -11.83
N GLY A 55 -18.13 0.04 -12.18
CA GLY A 55 -18.72 -1.13 -12.84
C GLY A 55 -17.51 -1.89 -13.45
N LYS A 56 -17.43 -3.22 -13.33
CA LYS A 56 -16.30 -4.04 -13.84
C LYS A 56 -16.12 -3.88 -15.37
N SER A 57 -14.87 -3.77 -15.85
CA SER A 57 -14.28 -4.55 -16.97
C SER A 57 -12.99 -3.94 -17.58
N VAL A 58 -11.95 -4.80 -17.68
CA VAL A 58 -10.96 -4.96 -18.77
C VAL A 58 -9.89 -3.87 -19.05
N TYR A 59 -8.64 -4.31 -18.85
CA TYR A 59 -7.34 -3.76 -19.29
C TYR A 59 -7.32 -2.60 -20.29
N GLY A 60 -6.61 -1.53 -19.91
CA GLY A 60 -6.14 -0.49 -20.84
C GLY A 60 -6.12 0.93 -20.26
N GLY A 61 -5.31 1.18 -19.22
CA GLY A 61 -5.06 2.51 -18.67
C GLY A 61 -3.58 2.65 -18.32
N PRO A 62 -2.99 3.87 -18.39
CA PRO A 62 -1.55 4.06 -18.41
C PRO A 62 -0.90 3.44 -17.17
N VAL A 63 0.19 2.71 -17.42
CA VAL A 63 1.15 2.21 -16.45
C VAL A 63 1.73 3.42 -15.71
N VAL A 64 0.99 3.92 -14.71
CA VAL A 64 1.55 4.79 -13.68
C VAL A 64 2.31 3.84 -12.78
N SER A 65 3.58 3.68 -13.16
CA SER A 65 4.70 3.27 -12.33
C SER A 65 4.32 3.09 -10.86
N SER A 66 4.00 1.85 -10.50
CA SER A 66 3.86 1.38 -9.12
C SER A 66 5.18 1.39 -8.35
N LEU A 67 6.20 2.12 -8.85
CA LEU A 67 7.53 2.10 -8.28
C LEU A 67 7.72 3.15 -7.19
N TYR A 68 7.18 4.38 -7.26
CA TYR A 68 7.36 5.35 -6.15
C TYR A 68 6.28 6.45 -6.14
N GLN A 69 5.05 6.10 -5.76
CA GLN A 69 4.15 7.10 -5.19
C GLN A 69 3.55 6.47 -3.94
N GLU A 70 4.24 6.60 -2.81
CA GLU A 70 3.57 6.58 -1.52
C GLU A 70 2.64 7.80 -1.49
N GLU A 71 1.46 7.67 -2.09
CA GLU A 71 0.33 8.47 -1.65
C GLU A 71 0.08 8.05 -0.21
N THR A 72 0.64 8.82 0.71
CA THR A 72 0.52 8.59 2.14
C THR A 72 -0.96 8.61 2.48
N ILE A 73 -1.56 7.43 2.63
CA ILE A 73 -2.92 7.28 3.16
C ILE A 73 -2.92 8.03 4.49
N ARG A 74 -3.92 8.91 4.69
CA ARG A 74 -4.06 9.63 5.95
C ARG A 74 -4.14 8.61 7.08
N GLU A 75 -3.52 8.88 8.23
CA GLU A 75 -3.42 7.89 9.32
C GLU A 75 -4.78 7.37 9.78
N GLU A 76 -5.82 8.20 9.69
CA GLU A 76 -7.20 7.81 10.00
C GLU A 76 -7.82 6.76 9.05
N ASP A 77 -7.32 6.67 7.81
CA ASP A 77 -7.84 5.77 6.77
C ASP A 77 -7.00 4.49 6.64
N LYS A 78 -5.88 4.39 7.37
CA LYS A 78 -4.97 3.22 7.32
C LYS A 78 -5.64 1.98 7.95
N ASN A 79 -5.59 0.88 7.22
CA ASN A 79 -5.98 -0.43 7.73
C ASN A 79 -4.77 -1.11 8.41
N ILE A 80 -5.01 -2.17 9.19
CA ILE A 80 -3.96 -2.98 9.84
C ILE A 80 -2.88 -3.46 8.86
N PHE A 81 -3.27 -3.77 7.62
CA PHE A 81 -2.35 -4.22 6.58
C PHE A 81 -1.37 -3.14 6.11
N ASP A 82 -1.77 -1.86 6.16
CA ASP A 82 -0.88 -0.74 5.84
C ASP A 82 0.22 -0.63 6.89
N TYR A 83 -0.14 -0.78 8.17
CA TYR A 83 0.84 -0.84 9.27
C TYR A 83 1.76 -2.07 9.16
N CYS A 84 1.26 -3.22 8.70
CA CYS A 84 2.11 -4.38 8.42
C CYS A 84 3.09 -4.11 7.27
N ARG A 85 2.64 -3.46 6.19
CA ARG A 85 3.49 -3.11 5.05
C ARG A 85 4.63 -2.17 5.46
N GLU A 86 4.32 -1.18 6.30
CA GLU A 86 5.26 -0.20 6.84
C GLU A 86 6.17 -0.75 7.96
N ASN A 87 6.04 -2.02 8.33
CA ASN A 87 6.74 -2.64 9.47
C ASN A 87 6.48 -1.95 10.82
N ASN A 88 5.29 -1.40 11.03
CA ASN A 88 4.91 -0.77 12.30
C ASN A 88 4.47 -1.83 13.33
N ILE A 89 5.46 -2.51 13.91
CA ILE A 89 5.26 -3.62 14.86
C ILE A 89 4.46 -3.17 16.09
N ASP A 90 4.72 -1.97 16.63
CA ASP A 90 4.02 -1.48 17.83
C ASP A 90 2.52 -1.34 17.56
N HIS A 91 2.15 -0.72 16.44
CA HIS A 91 0.74 -0.54 16.09
C HIS A 91 0.04 -1.88 15.86
N VAL A 92 0.67 -2.80 15.13
CA VAL A 92 0.11 -4.14 14.86
C VAL A 92 -0.07 -4.91 16.17
N THR A 93 0.95 -4.94 17.03
CA THR A 93 0.91 -5.63 18.32
C THR A 93 -0.16 -5.04 19.24
N LYS A 94 -0.27 -3.71 19.28
CA LYS A 94 -1.27 -3.01 20.08
C LYS A 94 -2.68 -3.30 19.59
N ALA A 95 -2.90 -3.32 18.27
CA ALA A 95 -4.18 -3.66 17.67
C ALA A 95 -4.63 -5.08 18.06
N ILE A 96 -3.73 -6.07 17.91
CA ILE A 96 -3.98 -7.47 18.29
C ILE A 96 -4.24 -7.60 19.79
N ARG A 97 -3.40 -7.01 20.65
CA ARG A 97 -3.56 -7.06 22.12
C ARG A 97 -4.85 -6.41 22.60
N SER A 98 -5.30 -5.35 21.93
CA SER A 98 -6.57 -4.69 22.24
C SER A 98 -7.80 -5.49 21.78
N LYS A 99 -7.61 -6.66 21.16
CA LYS A 99 -8.65 -7.51 20.56
C LYS A 99 -9.55 -6.77 19.56
N LYS A 100 -9.06 -5.67 19.00
CA LYS A 100 -9.74 -4.92 17.94
C LYS A 100 -9.62 -5.63 16.60
N VAL A 101 -8.53 -6.38 16.43
CA VAL A 101 -8.17 -7.09 15.20
C VAL A 101 -7.73 -8.49 15.58
N ASP A 102 -8.18 -9.49 14.82
CA ASP A 102 -7.69 -10.86 14.93
C ASP A 102 -6.31 -10.97 14.26
N VAL A 103 -5.38 -11.70 14.86
CA VAL A 103 -4.06 -11.97 14.27
C VAL A 103 -4.18 -12.65 12.90
N ASN A 104 -5.25 -13.42 12.70
CA ASN A 104 -5.55 -14.13 11.46
C ASN A 104 -6.49 -13.34 10.52
N THR A 105 -6.62 -12.03 10.73
CA THR A 105 -7.39 -11.17 9.82
C THR A 105 -6.81 -11.26 8.41
N LYS A 106 -7.69 -11.41 7.43
CA LYS A 106 -7.36 -11.53 6.00
C LYS A 106 -7.80 -10.29 5.22
N ASP A 107 -7.04 -9.94 4.19
CA ASP A 107 -7.41 -8.89 3.25
C ASP A 107 -8.39 -9.41 2.17
N ASP A 108 -8.73 -8.57 1.20
CA ASP A 108 -9.66 -8.92 0.11
C ASP A 108 -9.14 -10.03 -0.83
N LYS A 109 -7.88 -10.47 -0.68
CA LYS A 109 -7.27 -11.59 -1.40
C LYS A 109 -7.02 -12.81 -0.49
N GLY A 110 -7.60 -12.82 0.71
CA GLY A 110 -7.41 -13.88 1.67
C GLY A 110 -6.05 -13.86 2.38
N ARG A 111 -5.22 -12.82 2.18
CA ARG A 111 -3.87 -12.76 2.76
C ARG A 111 -3.93 -12.30 4.21
N ALA A 112 -3.48 -13.18 5.10
CA ALA A 112 -3.29 -12.86 6.51
C ALA A 112 -2.10 -11.92 6.76
N LEU A 113 -2.02 -11.30 7.95
CA LEU A 113 -0.90 -10.43 8.35
C LEU A 113 0.47 -11.11 8.19
N LEU A 114 0.54 -12.42 8.45
CA LEU A 114 1.78 -13.20 8.31
C LEU A 114 2.27 -13.26 6.86
N HIS A 115 1.38 -13.35 5.87
CA HIS A 115 1.75 -13.31 4.45
C HIS A 115 2.43 -11.98 4.10
N TRP A 116 1.87 -10.86 4.57
CA TRP A 116 2.46 -9.53 4.36
C TRP A 116 3.83 -9.38 5.02
N ALA A 117 4.02 -9.94 6.21
CA ALA A 117 5.33 -9.91 6.88
C ALA A 117 6.37 -10.70 6.07
N CYS A 118 5.99 -11.86 5.52
CA CYS A 118 6.87 -12.70 4.71
C CYS A 118 7.17 -12.09 3.32
N ASP A 119 6.16 -11.56 2.63
CA ASP A 119 6.30 -10.84 1.35
C ASP A 119 7.28 -9.67 1.43
N ARG A 120 7.34 -9.01 2.59
CA ARG A 120 8.16 -7.81 2.79
C ARG A 120 9.50 -8.05 3.49
N GLY A 121 9.77 -9.28 3.93
CA GLY A 121 11.00 -9.60 4.64
C GLY A 121 11.03 -9.11 6.09
N HIS A 122 9.88 -8.83 6.70
CA HIS A 122 9.78 -8.30 8.07
C HIS A 122 9.84 -9.43 9.10
N LYS A 123 11.04 -9.96 9.36
CA LYS A 123 11.26 -11.09 10.26
C LYS A 123 10.77 -10.83 11.69
N GLU A 124 11.04 -9.66 12.26
CA GLU A 124 10.62 -9.32 13.61
C GLU A 124 9.08 -9.27 13.71
N LEU A 125 8.41 -8.72 12.69
CA LEU A 125 6.96 -8.70 12.62
C LEU A 125 6.39 -10.12 12.52
N ALA A 126 6.96 -10.97 11.66
CA ALA A 126 6.56 -12.37 11.55
C ALA A 126 6.70 -13.12 12.89
N THR A 127 7.80 -12.87 13.61
CA THR A 127 8.05 -13.44 14.94
C THR A 127 6.95 -13.04 15.93
N VAL A 128 6.61 -11.75 15.98
CA VAL A 128 5.57 -11.22 16.87
C VAL A 128 4.19 -11.80 16.53
N LEU A 129 3.85 -11.90 15.24
CA LEU A 129 2.58 -12.49 14.80
C LEU A 129 2.47 -13.95 15.25
N LEU A 130 3.54 -14.74 15.09
CA LEU A 130 3.58 -16.15 15.52
C LEU A 130 3.49 -16.29 17.04
N GLN A 131 4.14 -15.42 17.81
CA GLN A 131 3.99 -15.36 19.27
C GLN A 131 2.54 -15.07 19.70
N HIS A 132 1.81 -14.33 18.87
CA HIS A 132 0.39 -14.05 19.04
C HIS A 132 -0.53 -15.10 18.41
N THR A 133 -0.04 -16.34 18.19
CA THR A 133 -0.81 -17.48 17.68
C THR A 133 -1.37 -17.27 16.26
N ALA A 134 -0.62 -16.57 15.40
CA ALA A 134 -0.91 -16.56 13.96
C ALA A 134 -0.89 -17.99 13.39
N ASP A 135 -1.84 -18.27 12.51
CA ASP A 135 -1.89 -19.52 11.76
C ASP A 135 -0.80 -19.52 10.67
N VAL A 136 0.29 -20.23 10.97
CA VAL A 136 1.45 -20.38 10.08
C VAL A 136 1.10 -21.09 8.76
N ASN A 137 0.03 -21.90 8.75
CA ASN A 137 -0.40 -22.69 7.60
C ASN A 137 -1.64 -22.10 6.92
N SER A 138 -2.07 -20.90 7.30
CA SER A 138 -3.17 -20.22 6.61
C SER A 138 -2.83 -20.08 5.14
N GLN A 139 -3.80 -20.39 4.29
CA GLN A 139 -3.73 -20.16 2.84
C GLN A 139 -4.51 -18.90 2.46
N ASP A 140 -3.98 -18.16 1.49
CA ASP A 140 -4.70 -17.10 0.80
C ASP A 140 -5.64 -17.65 -0.30
N ASP A 141 -6.27 -16.77 -1.08
CA ASP A 141 -7.21 -17.18 -2.11
C ASP A 141 -6.56 -17.95 -3.28
N GLU A 142 -5.23 -17.84 -3.44
CA GLU A 142 -4.43 -18.57 -4.42
C GLU A 142 -3.84 -19.87 -3.83
N GLY A 143 -4.20 -20.21 -2.59
CA GLY A 143 -3.70 -21.38 -1.88
C GLY A 143 -2.27 -21.21 -1.35
N GLN A 144 -1.68 -20.02 -1.48
CA GLN A 144 -0.33 -19.75 -1.03
C GLN A 144 -0.31 -19.55 0.48
N THR A 145 0.71 -20.13 1.12
CA THR A 145 0.97 -19.96 2.55
C THR A 145 2.07 -18.92 2.77
N ALA A 146 2.23 -18.44 3.99
CA ALA A 146 3.35 -17.56 4.36
C ALA A 146 4.74 -18.13 3.95
N LEU A 147 4.88 -19.45 3.93
CA LEU A 147 6.09 -20.13 3.48
C LEU A 147 6.33 -19.97 1.97
N HIS A 148 5.29 -20.01 1.13
CA HIS A 148 5.41 -19.75 -0.31
C HIS A 148 5.96 -18.33 -0.54
N TYR A 149 5.38 -17.32 0.11
CA TYR A 149 5.85 -15.94 0.01
C TYR A 149 7.31 -15.77 0.46
N ALA A 150 7.67 -16.35 1.60
CA ALA A 150 9.04 -16.28 2.11
C ALA A 150 10.05 -16.94 1.15
N SER A 151 9.68 -18.07 0.52
CA SER A 151 10.52 -18.75 -0.46
C SER A 151 10.65 -17.99 -1.78
N THR A 152 9.55 -17.48 -2.34
CA THR A 152 9.57 -16.70 -3.58
C THR A 152 10.43 -15.44 -3.46
N CYS A 153 10.50 -14.85 -2.26
CA CYS A 153 11.37 -13.69 -1.99
C CYS A 153 12.78 -14.06 -1.50
N GLU A 154 13.12 -15.35 -1.44
CA GLU A 154 14.42 -15.88 -0.99
C GLU A 154 14.83 -15.48 0.45
N PHE A 155 13.86 -15.19 1.32
CA PHE A 155 14.10 -14.82 2.72
C PHE A 155 14.37 -16.05 3.59
N SER A 156 15.55 -16.64 3.42
CA SER A 156 15.98 -17.89 4.07
C SER A 156 15.83 -17.87 5.59
N ASP A 157 16.05 -16.72 6.22
CA ASP A 157 15.96 -16.52 7.66
C ASP A 157 14.52 -16.47 8.19
N ILE A 158 13.56 -16.08 7.35
CA ILE A 158 12.13 -16.15 7.62
C ILE A 158 11.60 -17.55 7.33
N VAL A 159 12.06 -18.18 6.25
CA VAL A 159 11.75 -19.59 5.93
C VAL A 159 12.13 -20.49 7.11
N GLU A 160 13.34 -20.35 7.64
CA GLU A 160 13.77 -21.12 8.82
C GLU A 160 12.87 -20.86 10.03
N LEU A 161 12.50 -19.61 10.28
CA LEU A 161 11.63 -19.22 11.39
C LEU A 161 10.22 -19.81 11.25
N LEU A 162 9.65 -19.80 10.04
CA LEU A 162 8.34 -20.40 9.77
C LEU A 162 8.38 -21.92 9.96
N LEU A 163 9.41 -22.60 9.47
CA LEU A 163 9.59 -24.04 9.65
C LEU A 163 9.75 -24.42 11.13
N GLN A 164 10.55 -23.66 11.89
CA GLN A 164 10.67 -23.82 13.34
C GLN A 164 9.34 -23.59 14.08
N SER A 165 8.46 -22.77 13.50
CA SER A 165 7.14 -22.46 14.04
C SER A 165 6.04 -23.43 13.57
N GLY A 166 6.40 -24.52 12.86
CA GLY A 166 5.46 -25.56 12.44
C GLY A 166 4.80 -25.32 11.09
N ALA A 167 5.39 -24.50 10.22
CA ALA A 167 4.97 -24.41 8.82
C ALA A 167 5.08 -25.78 8.13
N ASN A 168 4.06 -26.13 7.34
CA ASN A 168 4.02 -27.36 6.58
C ASN A 168 4.54 -27.11 5.15
N PRO A 169 5.75 -27.59 4.81
CA PRO A 169 6.32 -27.42 3.46
C PRO A 169 5.64 -28.28 2.39
N ALA A 170 4.73 -29.19 2.77
CA ALA A 170 4.01 -30.04 1.82
C ALA A 170 2.69 -29.45 1.33
N LEU A 171 2.31 -28.26 1.82
CA LEU A 171 1.10 -27.56 1.34
C LEU A 171 1.38 -27.01 -0.06
N ARG A 172 0.47 -27.31 -0.99
CA ARG A 172 0.56 -26.82 -2.37
C ARG A 172 -0.39 -25.64 -2.56
N ASP A 173 0.02 -24.71 -3.41
CA ASP A 173 -0.85 -23.66 -3.91
C ASP A 173 -1.90 -24.21 -4.91
N THR A 174 -2.73 -23.32 -5.44
CA THR A 174 -3.78 -23.69 -6.41
C THR A 174 -3.23 -24.18 -7.75
N GLU A 175 -2.02 -23.78 -8.13
CA GLU A 175 -1.32 -24.24 -9.33
C GLU A 175 -0.58 -25.58 -9.09
N GLY A 176 -0.49 -26.00 -7.83
CA GLY A 176 0.09 -27.27 -7.41
C GLY A 176 1.58 -27.17 -7.04
N TYR A 177 2.17 -25.97 -6.96
CA TYR A 177 3.56 -25.78 -6.58
C TYR A 177 3.74 -25.90 -5.07
N LEU A 178 4.88 -26.48 -4.67
CA LEU A 178 5.34 -26.46 -3.29
C LEU A 178 6.05 -25.13 -2.98
N PRO A 179 6.17 -24.73 -1.70
CA PRO A 179 6.94 -23.56 -1.30
C PRO A 179 8.41 -23.61 -1.73
N GLU A 180 8.98 -24.79 -1.99
CA GLU A 180 10.36 -24.91 -2.48
C GLU A 180 10.49 -24.82 -4.02
N GLU A 181 9.36 -24.91 -4.73
CA GLU A 181 9.29 -24.95 -6.20
C GLU A 181 8.88 -23.60 -6.81
N VAL A 182 8.42 -22.65 -5.99
CA VAL A 182 7.98 -21.29 -6.38
C VAL A 182 9.13 -20.31 -6.61
#